data_AF-A0A1U7P0U8-F1
#
_entry.id   AF-A0A1U7P0U8-F1
#
_cell.length_a   1.000
_cell.length_b   1.000
_cell.length_c   1.000
_cell.angle_alpha   90.00
_cell.angle_beta   90.00
_cell.angle_gamma   90.00
#
_symmetry.space_group_name_H-M   'P 1'
#
loop_
_entity.id
_entity.type
_entity.pdbx_description
1 polymer ?
#
loop_
_entity_poly.entity_id
_entity_poly.type
_entity_poly.pdbx_seq_one_letter_code
_entity_poly.pdbx_strand_id
1 'polypeptide(L)'
;MAWAAPASAGACDNALNPVQAGWVWTYRTTPGDTRKPTSTYTLGRAGAGAEFQEQSTGAGKPVNTTRFSCAGGAQTSLTPPQLGDIKLTRAAVSGVGIAAAPDWKPGASWSLVWDLEGRQGLLSGKALITARRQVLIREKVTVPAGTFDAWKVRGNLRVVGKLGPVPLNRDLGEFEEWYAEGVGLVKSSSSYSVTELMTLKK
;
A
#
# COMPACT_ATOMS: atom_id res chain seq x y z
N MET A 1 35.57 -27.08 6.38
CA MET A 1 34.28 -26.71 5.75
C MET A 1 33.62 -25.67 6.65
N ALA A 2 33.63 -24.40 6.25
CA ALA A 2 32.92 -23.36 6.99
C ALA A 2 31.47 -23.35 6.48
N TRP A 3 30.51 -23.64 7.36
CA TRP A 3 29.10 -23.41 7.06
C TRP A 3 28.86 -21.90 7.08
N ALA A 4 28.49 -21.33 5.93
CA ALA A 4 27.94 -19.99 5.89
C ALA A 4 26.60 -20.03 6.65
N ALA A 5 26.52 -19.32 7.77
CA ALA A 5 25.24 -19.09 8.43
C ALA A 5 24.30 -18.41 7.42
N PRO A 6 23.02 -18.82 7.33
CA PRO A 6 22.06 -18.11 6.49
C PRO A 6 22.02 -16.65 6.96
N ALA A 7 22.17 -15.71 6.04
CA ALA A 7 21.90 -14.31 6.32
C ALA A 7 20.51 -14.23 6.95
N SER A 8 20.42 -13.72 8.18
CA SER A 8 19.13 -13.56 8.83
C SER A 8 18.28 -12.66 7.95
N ALA A 9 17.15 -13.17 7.46
CA ALA A 9 16.19 -12.35 6.73
C ALA A 9 15.84 -11.14 7.60
N GLY A 10 16.01 -9.94 7.05
CA GLY A 10 15.67 -8.70 7.71
C GLY A 10 14.19 -8.68 8.06
N ALA A 11 13.80 -7.97 9.12
CA ALA A 11 12.40 -7.91 9.56
C ALA A 11 11.45 -7.42 8.44
N CYS A 12 11.94 -6.63 7.49
CA CYS A 12 11.20 -6.13 6.33
C CYS A 12 11.34 -6.96 5.05
N ASP A 13 12.07 -8.08 5.07
CA ASP A 13 12.26 -8.91 3.89
C ASP A 13 10.95 -9.55 3.46
N ASN A 14 10.44 -9.09 2.31
CA ASN A 14 9.20 -9.57 1.73
C ASN A 14 9.37 -9.65 0.22
N ALA A 15 9.38 -10.87 -0.33
CA ALA A 15 9.54 -11.09 -1.77
C ALA A 15 8.42 -10.43 -2.60
N LEU A 16 7.23 -10.22 -2.01
CA LEU A 16 6.08 -9.61 -2.66
C LEU A 16 5.94 -8.11 -2.38
N ASN A 17 6.80 -7.54 -1.54
CA ASN A 17 6.97 -6.09 -1.45
C ASN A 17 8.39 -5.74 -1.00
N PRO A 18 9.39 -5.90 -1.89
CA PRO A 18 10.79 -5.81 -1.50
C PRO A 18 11.17 -4.38 -1.07
N VAL A 19 11.97 -4.29 0.00
CA VAL A 19 12.52 -3.05 0.52
C VAL A 19 14.01 -3.03 0.19
N GLN A 20 14.34 -2.50 -0.99
CA GLN A 20 15.71 -2.52 -1.52
C GLN A 20 16.19 -1.10 -1.73
N ALA A 21 17.33 -0.76 -1.13
CA ALA A 21 17.95 0.54 -1.29
C ALA A 21 18.38 0.75 -2.76
N GLY A 22 18.15 1.95 -3.29
CA GLY A 22 18.50 2.31 -4.66
C GLY A 22 17.51 1.84 -5.73
N TRP A 23 16.56 0.96 -5.39
CA TRP A 23 15.51 0.57 -6.32
C TRP A 23 14.51 1.70 -6.53
N VAL A 24 14.09 1.88 -7.79
CA VAL A 24 13.11 2.88 -8.19
C VAL A 24 12.07 2.24 -9.09
N TRP A 25 10.82 2.27 -8.63
CA TRP A 25 9.65 1.88 -9.41
C TRP A 25 9.08 3.11 -10.09
N THR A 26 8.80 3.04 -11.39
CA THR A 26 8.05 4.08 -12.09
C THR A 26 6.68 3.55 -12.43
N TYR A 27 5.64 4.26 -12.01
CA TYR A 27 4.25 3.91 -12.27
C TYR A 27 3.58 4.94 -13.16
N ARG A 28 2.61 4.47 -13.93
CA ARG A 28 1.65 5.29 -14.66
C ARG A 28 0.27 5.05 -14.08
N THR A 29 -0.44 6.12 -13.74
CA THR A 29 -1.82 6.08 -13.29
C THR A 29 -2.72 6.71 -14.35
N THR A 30 -3.63 5.89 -14.89
CA THR A 30 -4.68 6.29 -15.82
C THR A 30 -5.98 6.46 -15.04
N PRO A 31 -6.55 7.67 -14.92
CA PRO A 31 -7.82 7.88 -14.27
C PRO A 31 -8.97 7.18 -15.01
N GLY A 32 -9.99 6.73 -14.29
CA GLY A 32 -11.24 6.23 -14.89
C GLY A 32 -12.08 7.34 -15.51
N ASP A 33 -11.93 8.59 -15.02
CA ASP A 33 -12.49 9.78 -15.65
C ASP A 33 -11.57 10.28 -16.76
N THR A 34 -11.98 10.10 -18.01
CA THR A 34 -11.20 10.46 -19.21
C THR A 34 -10.94 11.95 -19.35
N ARG A 35 -11.61 12.81 -18.57
CA ARG A 35 -11.31 14.24 -18.51
C ARG A 35 -10.05 14.56 -17.70
N LYS A 36 -9.56 13.61 -16.90
CA LYS A 36 -8.35 13.77 -16.09
C LYS A 36 -7.15 13.21 -16.84
N PRO A 37 -6.01 13.92 -16.83
CA PRO A 37 -4.83 13.44 -17.52
C PRO A 37 -4.23 12.22 -16.82
N THR A 38 -3.68 11.31 -17.61
CA THR A 38 -2.75 10.28 -17.13
C THR A 38 -1.55 10.93 -16.47
N SER A 39 -1.09 10.37 -15.36
CA SER A 39 0.07 10.88 -14.63
C SER A 39 1.08 9.77 -14.35
N THR A 40 2.33 10.15 -14.13
CA THR A 40 3.40 9.24 -13.72
C THR A 40 3.98 9.68 -12.39
N TYR A 41 4.49 8.72 -11.64
CA TYR A 41 5.25 8.97 -10.43
C TYR A 41 6.32 7.89 -10.25
N THR A 42 7.38 8.25 -9.55
CA THR A 42 8.39 7.30 -9.09
C THR A 42 8.16 6.98 -7.63
N LEU A 43 8.57 5.78 -7.23
CA LEU A 43 8.51 5.30 -5.86
C LEU A 43 9.89 4.76 -5.51
N GLY A 44 10.40 5.16 -4.35
CA GLY A 44 11.67 4.68 -3.80
C GLY A 44 11.47 4.29 -2.34
N ARG A 45 12.31 3.35 -1.86
CA ARG A 45 12.24 2.87 -0.48
C ARG A 45 13.60 2.94 0.18
N ALA A 46 13.59 3.35 1.44
CA ALA A 46 14.75 3.37 2.31
C ALA A 46 14.36 2.75 3.64
N GLY A 47 15.06 1.69 4.04
CA GLY A 47 14.78 0.94 5.26
C GLY A 47 15.98 0.83 6.17
N ALA A 48 15.71 0.66 7.46
CA ALA A 48 16.70 0.31 8.48
C ALA A 48 16.03 -0.58 9.55
N GLY A 49 16.58 -1.77 9.79
CA GLY A 49 16.06 -2.69 10.80
C GLY A 49 14.63 -3.15 10.55
N ALA A 50 13.72 -2.79 11.46
CA ALA A 50 12.31 -3.19 11.43
C ALA A 50 11.36 -2.10 10.89
N GLU A 51 11.89 -1.06 10.28
CA GLU A 51 11.08 0.02 9.69
C GLU A 51 11.64 0.45 8.32
N PHE A 52 10.76 1.00 7.49
CA PHE A 52 11.17 1.67 6.26
C PHE A 52 10.24 2.83 5.90
N GLN A 53 10.73 3.69 5.02
CA GLN A 53 9.96 4.75 4.39
C GLN A 53 9.85 4.50 2.90
N GLU A 54 8.68 4.79 2.37
CA GLU A 54 8.39 4.84 0.95
C GLU A 54 8.13 6.28 0.56
N GLN A 55 8.82 6.75 -0.47
CA GLN A 55 8.65 8.09 -1.02
C GLN A 55 8.14 8.00 -2.43
N SER A 56 7.02 8.68 -2.71
CA SER A 56 6.47 8.81 -4.05
C SER A 56 6.61 10.24 -4.55
N THR A 57 7.16 10.40 -5.76
CA THR A 57 7.43 11.71 -6.37
C THR A 57 6.78 11.77 -7.75
N GLY A 58 5.96 12.79 -7.97
CA GLY A 58 5.33 13.07 -9.27
C GLY A 58 5.62 14.49 -9.73
N ALA A 59 5.61 14.73 -11.04
CA ALA A 59 5.87 16.06 -11.60
C ALA A 59 4.88 17.10 -11.05
N GLY A 60 5.40 18.21 -10.50
CA GLY A 60 4.59 19.30 -9.96
C GLY A 60 3.82 18.96 -8.67
N LYS A 61 4.10 17.82 -8.03
CA LYS A 61 3.45 17.40 -6.77
C LYS A 61 4.45 17.38 -5.61
N PRO A 62 4.02 17.69 -4.38
CA PRO A 62 4.84 17.45 -3.20
C PRO A 62 5.22 15.97 -3.10
N VAL A 63 6.42 15.70 -2.55
CA VAL A 63 6.83 14.34 -2.22
C VAL A 63 5.90 13.81 -1.14
N ASN A 64 5.30 12.66 -1.38
CA ASN A 64 4.51 11.96 -0.37
C ASN A 64 5.37 10.88 0.29
N THR A 65 5.34 10.81 1.62
CA THR A 65 6.13 9.87 2.42
C THR A 65 5.22 8.98 3.27
N THR A 66 5.31 7.68 3.06
CA THR A 66 4.60 6.65 3.84
C THR A 66 5.61 5.90 4.70
N ARG A 67 5.33 5.78 6.00
CA ARG A 67 6.18 5.01 6.93
C ARG A 67 5.59 3.65 7.18
N PHE A 68 6.45 2.66 7.37
CA PHE A 68 6.07 1.29 7.63
C PHE A 68 6.88 0.71 8.78
N SER A 69 6.24 -0.14 9.58
CA SER A 69 6.93 -1.10 10.45
C SER A 69 6.83 -2.51 9.88
N CYS A 70 7.76 -3.36 10.26
CA CYS A 70 7.86 -4.72 9.79
C CYS A 70 8.02 -5.71 10.93
N ALA A 71 7.40 -6.89 10.78
CA ALA A 71 7.59 -8.02 11.67
C ALA A 71 7.53 -9.32 10.86
N GLY A 72 8.64 -10.06 10.82
CA GLY A 72 8.71 -11.34 10.10
C GLY A 72 8.36 -11.24 8.60
N GLY A 73 8.69 -10.12 7.95
CA GLY A 73 8.36 -9.84 6.55
C GLY A 73 6.96 -9.25 6.33
N ALA A 74 6.05 -9.31 7.30
CA ALA A 74 4.79 -8.57 7.22
C ALA A 74 5.05 -7.08 7.41
N GLN A 75 4.32 -6.23 6.67
CA GLN A 75 4.54 -4.78 6.64
C GLN A 75 3.25 -4.03 6.98
N THR A 76 3.36 -3.04 7.86
CA THR A 76 2.24 -2.27 8.43
C THR A 76 2.44 -0.80 8.10
N SER A 77 1.53 -0.18 7.34
CA SER A 77 1.61 1.25 7.04
C SER A 77 1.23 2.07 8.27
N LEU A 78 2.21 2.80 8.81
CA LEU A 78 2.07 3.69 9.97
C LEU A 78 1.51 5.06 9.58
N THR A 79 1.57 5.42 8.30
CA THR A 79 1.01 6.69 7.81
C THR A 79 -0.49 6.51 7.55
N PRO A 80 -1.37 7.20 8.28
CA PRO A 80 -2.80 7.14 8.04
C PRO A 80 -3.16 7.82 6.70
N PRO A 81 -4.25 7.39 6.03
CA PRO A 81 -4.69 8.05 4.82
C PRO A 81 -5.14 9.49 5.09
N GLN A 82 -4.94 10.38 4.13
CA GLN A 82 -5.42 11.75 4.22
C GLN A 82 -6.95 11.79 4.10
N LEU A 83 -7.62 12.45 5.06
CA LEU A 83 -9.08 12.57 5.12
C LEU A 83 -9.54 14.00 4.81
N GLY A 84 -9.29 14.46 3.58
CA GLY A 84 -9.59 15.84 3.17
C GLY A 84 -8.86 16.85 4.08
N ASP A 85 -9.59 17.83 4.58
CA ASP A 85 -9.07 18.91 5.44
C ASP A 85 -9.10 18.57 6.95
N ILE A 86 -9.38 17.32 7.33
CA ILE A 86 -9.40 16.90 8.73
C ILE A 86 -7.97 16.89 9.27
N LYS A 87 -7.72 17.71 10.30
CA LYS A 87 -6.47 17.69 11.06
C LYS A 87 -6.51 16.54 12.08
N LEU A 88 -5.70 15.52 11.87
CA LEU A 88 -5.55 14.41 12.81
C LEU A 88 -4.88 14.90 14.10
N THR A 89 -5.49 14.56 15.23
CA THR A 89 -4.94 14.79 16.58
C THR A 89 -4.42 13.52 17.21
N ARG A 90 -4.88 12.35 16.75
CA ARG A 90 -4.40 11.04 17.16
C ARG A 90 -4.54 10.07 15.99
N ALA A 91 -3.56 9.19 15.86
CA ALA A 91 -3.62 8.05 14.96
C ALA A 91 -2.98 6.84 15.66
N ALA A 92 -3.72 5.74 15.74
CA ALA A 92 -3.20 4.43 16.11
C ALA A 92 -3.41 3.48 14.93
N VAL A 93 -2.54 2.49 14.79
CA VAL A 93 -2.61 1.50 13.72
C VAL A 93 -2.47 0.10 14.30
N SER A 94 -3.21 -0.84 13.73
CA SER A 94 -3.13 -2.27 14.06
C SER A 94 -3.37 -3.14 12.82
N GLY A 95 -2.92 -4.38 12.89
CA GLY A 95 -2.99 -5.31 11.77
C GLY A 95 -1.84 -5.13 10.77
N VAL A 96 -2.06 -5.57 9.54
CA VAL A 96 -1.02 -5.73 8.52
C VAL A 96 -1.51 -5.09 7.21
N GLY A 97 -0.64 -4.33 6.54
CA GLY A 97 -0.92 -3.76 5.22
C GLY A 97 -0.60 -4.74 4.10
N ILE A 98 0.54 -5.42 4.20
CA ILE A 98 1.03 -6.44 3.27
C ILE A 98 1.53 -7.63 4.08
N ALA A 99 0.92 -8.81 3.88
CA ALA A 99 1.31 -10.04 4.59
C ALA A 99 2.72 -10.51 4.18
N ALA A 100 3.38 -11.26 5.06
CA ALA A 100 4.66 -11.88 4.75
C ALA A 100 4.51 -12.84 3.57
N ALA A 101 5.48 -12.86 2.65
CA ALA A 101 5.37 -13.63 1.41
C ALA A 101 5.00 -15.13 1.60
N PRO A 102 5.52 -15.86 2.60
CA PRO A 102 5.14 -17.26 2.83
C PRO A 102 3.66 -17.48 3.16
N ASP A 103 2.95 -16.45 3.63
CA ASP A 103 1.53 -16.54 4.00
C ASP A 103 0.58 -16.40 2.80
N TRP A 104 1.10 -16.05 1.63
CA TRP A 104 0.29 -15.83 0.44
C TRP A 104 -0.12 -17.15 -0.21
N LYS A 105 -1.43 -17.36 -0.26
CA LYS A 105 -2.11 -18.49 -0.91
C LYS A 105 -3.55 -18.11 -1.20
N PRO A 106 -4.23 -18.72 -2.18
CA PRO A 106 -5.64 -18.44 -2.45
C PRO A 106 -6.50 -18.50 -1.18
N GLY A 107 -7.33 -17.47 -0.98
CA GLY A 107 -8.19 -17.32 0.19
C GLY A 107 -7.53 -16.69 1.43
N ALA A 108 -6.21 -16.57 1.49
CA ALA A 108 -5.53 -15.87 2.58
C ALA A 108 -6.00 -14.42 2.66
N SER A 109 -6.23 -13.92 3.87
CA SER A 109 -6.74 -12.57 4.09
C SER A 109 -6.06 -11.89 5.26
N TRP A 110 -6.03 -10.56 5.21
CA TRP A 110 -5.50 -9.71 6.28
C TRP A 110 -6.21 -8.36 6.27
N SER A 111 -6.01 -7.60 7.34
CA SER A 111 -6.55 -6.25 7.45
C SER A 111 -5.59 -5.30 8.14
N LEU A 112 -5.65 -4.04 7.71
CA LEU A 112 -5.01 -2.91 8.35
C LEU A 112 -6.10 -1.98 8.88
N VAL A 113 -5.99 -1.59 10.14
CA VAL A 113 -6.94 -0.71 10.81
C VAL A 113 -6.23 0.53 11.31
N TRP A 114 -6.70 1.70 10.89
CA TRP A 114 -6.35 2.97 11.50
C TRP A 114 -7.48 3.46 12.40
N ASP A 115 -7.16 3.70 13.67
CA ASP A 115 -8.03 4.36 14.64
C ASP A 115 -7.61 5.82 14.76
N LEU A 116 -8.49 6.71 14.31
CA LEU A 116 -8.20 8.11 14.07
C LEU A 116 -9.08 8.99 14.93
N GLU A 117 -8.46 10.01 15.51
CA GLU A 117 -9.16 11.15 16.10
C GLU A 117 -8.68 12.42 15.41
N GLY A 118 -9.60 13.34 15.14
CA GLY A 118 -9.25 14.57 14.44
C GLY A 118 -10.28 15.67 14.60
N ARG A 119 -9.97 16.81 13.98
CA ARG A 119 -10.80 18.01 14.00
C ARG A 119 -10.93 18.65 12.61
N GLN A 120 -12.09 19.23 12.34
CA GLN A 120 -12.34 20.12 11.21
C GLN A 120 -13.07 21.36 11.74
N GLY A 121 -12.38 22.50 11.78
CA GLY A 121 -12.88 23.68 12.48
C GLY A 121 -13.18 23.38 13.96
N LEU A 122 -14.41 23.67 14.39
CA LEU A 122 -14.88 23.42 15.77
C LEU A 122 -15.37 21.97 15.99
N LEU A 123 -15.48 21.16 14.94
CA LEU A 123 -15.98 19.79 15.05
C LEU A 123 -14.83 18.83 15.35
N SER A 124 -15.00 17.99 16.38
CA SER A 124 -14.13 16.84 16.66
C SER A 124 -14.79 15.54 16.21
N GLY A 125 -13.97 14.57 15.79
CA GLY A 125 -14.45 13.30 15.30
C GLY A 125 -13.53 12.15 15.66
N LYS A 126 -14.09 10.94 15.55
CA LYS A 126 -13.37 9.67 15.59
C LYS A 126 -13.78 8.82 14.41
N ALA A 127 -12.83 8.09 13.82
CA ALA A 127 -13.08 7.19 12.73
C ALA A 127 -12.15 5.99 12.77
N LEU A 128 -12.71 4.82 12.46
CA LEU A 128 -11.96 3.62 12.09
C LEU A 128 -11.93 3.52 10.57
N ILE A 129 -10.73 3.35 10.02
CA ILE A 129 -10.54 3.00 8.62
C ILE A 129 -9.99 1.58 8.58
N THR A 130 -10.72 0.68 7.95
CA THR A 130 -10.31 -0.71 7.76
C THR A 130 -10.04 -0.97 6.29
N ALA A 131 -8.80 -1.32 5.95
CA ALA A 131 -8.44 -1.94 4.69
C ALA A 131 -8.48 -3.45 4.86
N ARG A 132 -9.31 -4.16 4.09
CA ARG A 132 -9.25 -5.63 4.02
C ARG A 132 -8.67 -6.05 2.69
N ARG A 133 -7.94 -7.15 2.71
CA ARG A 133 -7.33 -7.77 1.52
C ARG A 133 -7.53 -9.27 1.56
N GLN A 134 -7.72 -9.87 0.39
CA GLN A 134 -7.80 -11.30 0.19
C GLN A 134 -7.09 -11.71 -1.10
N VAL A 135 -6.21 -12.69 -1.01
CA VAL A 135 -5.58 -13.30 -2.18
C VAL A 135 -6.63 -14.11 -2.93
N LEU A 136 -6.83 -13.81 -4.21
CA LEU A 136 -7.75 -14.54 -5.07
C LEU A 136 -7.04 -15.74 -5.71
N ILE A 137 -6.11 -15.45 -6.62
CA ILE A 137 -5.44 -16.42 -7.48
C ILE A 137 -4.05 -15.91 -7.86
N ARG A 138 -3.28 -16.74 -8.57
CA ARG A 138 -2.05 -16.37 -9.25
C ARG A 138 -2.30 -16.40 -10.75
N GLU A 139 -1.93 -15.34 -11.46
CA GLU A 139 -2.14 -15.22 -12.90
C GLU A 139 -1.03 -14.41 -13.59
N LYS A 140 -0.89 -14.60 -14.91
CA LYS A 140 0.01 -13.78 -15.72
C LYS A 140 -0.63 -12.41 -15.98
N VAL A 141 0.08 -11.34 -15.65
CA VAL A 141 -0.32 -9.95 -15.91
C VAL A 141 0.72 -9.26 -16.77
N THR A 142 0.28 -8.61 -17.85
CA THR A 142 1.14 -7.82 -18.72
C THR A 142 0.91 -6.34 -18.47
N VAL A 143 2.01 -5.63 -18.22
CA VAL A 143 2.09 -4.17 -18.04
C VAL A 143 3.26 -3.65 -18.90
N PRO A 144 3.47 -2.33 -19.04
CA PRO A 144 4.57 -1.82 -19.86
C PRO A 144 5.97 -2.29 -19.43
N ALA A 145 6.17 -2.61 -18.15
CA ALA A 145 7.43 -3.19 -17.66
C ALA A 145 7.67 -4.66 -18.06
N GLY A 146 6.67 -5.35 -18.62
CA GLY A 146 6.75 -6.76 -19.03
C GLY A 146 5.55 -7.60 -18.57
N THR A 147 5.71 -8.92 -18.70
CA THR A 147 4.73 -9.90 -18.24
C THR A 147 5.22 -10.59 -16.97
N PHE A 148 4.40 -10.59 -15.93
CA PHE A 148 4.74 -11.13 -14.61
C PHE A 148 3.76 -12.23 -14.24
N ASP A 149 4.25 -13.25 -13.54
CA ASP A 149 3.41 -14.19 -12.81
C ASP A 149 3.12 -13.60 -11.43
N ALA A 150 1.87 -13.19 -11.17
CA ALA A 150 1.52 -12.31 -10.07
C ALA A 150 0.35 -12.85 -9.25
N TRP A 151 0.40 -12.62 -7.94
CA TRP A 151 -0.72 -12.80 -7.04
C TRP A 151 -1.72 -11.67 -7.21
N LYS A 152 -2.96 -12.03 -7.54
CA LYS A 152 -4.10 -11.11 -7.56
C LYS A 152 -4.72 -11.03 -6.17
N VAL A 153 -4.79 -9.83 -5.62
CA VAL A 153 -5.39 -9.51 -4.31
C VAL A 153 -6.60 -8.61 -4.54
N ARG A 154 -7.76 -8.97 -3.99
CA ARG A 154 -8.91 -8.07 -3.88
C ARG A 154 -8.83 -7.35 -2.54
N GLY A 155 -9.17 -6.07 -2.53
CA GLY A 155 -9.33 -5.33 -1.30
C GLY A 155 -10.53 -4.39 -1.31
N ASN A 156 -10.88 -3.92 -0.13
CA ASN A 156 -11.85 -2.85 0.07
C ASN A 156 -11.43 -1.96 1.23
N LEU A 157 -11.85 -0.70 1.18
CA LEU A 157 -11.67 0.24 2.29
C LEU A 157 -13.03 0.61 2.89
N ARG A 158 -13.15 0.48 4.21
CA ARG A 158 -14.35 0.87 4.95
C ARG A 158 -14.01 1.93 5.98
N VAL A 159 -14.78 3.01 6.01
CA VAL A 159 -14.71 4.05 7.02
C VAL A 159 -15.95 3.95 7.90
N VAL A 160 -15.74 3.93 9.22
CA VAL A 160 -16.82 3.96 10.22
C VAL A 160 -16.48 5.00 11.26
N GLY A 161 -17.36 5.97 11.48
CA GLY A 161 -17.08 7.05 12.43
C GLY A 161 -18.04 8.21 12.33
N LYS A 162 -17.67 9.31 12.99
CA LYS A 162 -18.41 10.57 12.97
C LYS A 162 -17.51 11.77 13.15
N LEU A 163 -17.93 12.91 12.59
CA LEU A 163 -17.35 14.22 12.80
C LEU A 163 -18.46 15.14 13.35
N GLY A 164 -18.41 15.45 14.65
CA GLY A 164 -19.54 16.06 15.35
C GLY A 164 -20.81 15.20 15.20
N PRO A 165 -21.95 15.78 14.75
CA PRO A 165 -23.18 15.03 14.49
C PRO A 165 -23.18 14.28 13.14
N VAL A 166 -22.18 14.50 12.28
CA VAL A 166 -22.17 13.98 10.91
C VAL A 166 -21.57 12.57 10.87
N PRO A 167 -22.31 11.54 10.42
CA PRO A 167 -21.76 10.20 10.23
C PRO A 167 -20.79 10.16 9.04
N LEU A 168 -19.69 9.42 9.18
CA LEU A 168 -18.68 9.21 8.14
C LEU A 168 -18.72 7.80 7.53
N ASN A 169 -19.76 7.03 7.84
CA ASN A 169 -19.87 5.62 7.47
C ASN A 169 -19.98 5.44 5.97
N ARG A 170 -18.97 4.85 5.33
CA ARG A 170 -18.95 4.58 3.89
C ARG A 170 -17.97 3.48 3.53
N ASP A 171 -18.32 2.70 2.51
CA ASP A 171 -17.39 1.82 1.81
C ASP A 171 -16.83 2.59 0.60
N LEU A 172 -15.51 2.62 0.44
CA LEU A 172 -14.81 3.37 -0.62
C LEU A 172 -14.59 2.54 -1.89
N GLY A 173 -15.39 1.50 -2.07
CA GLY A 173 -15.32 0.59 -3.21
C GLY A 173 -14.27 -0.51 -3.06
N GLU A 174 -14.35 -1.45 -4.01
CA GLU A 174 -13.37 -2.51 -4.17
C GLU A 174 -12.22 -2.06 -5.07
N PHE A 175 -11.06 -2.64 -4.85
CA PHE A 175 -9.89 -2.53 -5.70
C PHE A 175 -9.22 -3.89 -5.86
N GLU A 176 -8.43 -4.03 -6.91
CA GLU A 176 -7.61 -5.20 -7.18
C GLU A 176 -6.15 -4.76 -7.30
N GLU A 177 -5.23 -5.54 -6.73
CA GLU A 177 -3.79 -5.33 -6.76
C GLU A 177 -3.12 -6.61 -7.26
N TRP A 178 -2.07 -6.47 -8.07
CA TRP A 178 -1.27 -7.58 -8.57
C TRP A 178 0.16 -7.44 -8.06
N TYR A 179 0.66 -8.47 -7.40
CA TYR A 179 2.01 -8.50 -6.81
C TYR A 179 2.85 -9.61 -7.42
N ALA A 180 4.03 -9.27 -7.93
CA ALA A 180 5.00 -10.22 -8.46
C ALA A 180 6.21 -10.34 -7.54
N GLU A 181 6.72 -11.57 -7.37
CA GLU A 181 7.89 -11.84 -6.54
C GLU A 181 9.14 -11.11 -7.08
N GLY A 182 9.93 -10.53 -6.17
CA GLY A 182 11.13 -9.75 -6.50
C GLY A 182 10.84 -8.41 -7.18
N VAL A 183 9.56 -8.01 -7.30
CA VAL A 183 9.13 -6.76 -7.94
C VAL A 183 8.22 -5.97 -7.02
N GLY A 184 7.22 -6.61 -6.40
CA GLY A 184 6.18 -5.92 -5.65
C GLY A 184 4.93 -5.66 -6.49
N LEU A 185 4.26 -4.54 -6.23
CA LEU A 185 3.05 -4.14 -6.95
C LEU A 185 3.37 -3.90 -8.43
N VAL A 186 2.77 -4.67 -9.33
CA VAL A 186 2.92 -4.48 -10.80
C VAL A 186 1.73 -3.79 -11.43
N LYS A 187 0.54 -3.95 -10.84
CA LYS A 187 -0.70 -3.33 -11.29
C LYS A 187 -1.64 -3.10 -10.11
N SER A 188 -2.43 -2.04 -10.15
CA SER A 188 -3.64 -1.91 -9.34
C SER A 188 -4.80 -1.35 -10.18
N SER A 189 -6.02 -1.70 -9.81
CA SER A 189 -7.23 -1.30 -10.52
C SER A 189 -8.36 -1.01 -9.54
N SER A 190 -9.13 0.03 -9.81
CA SER A 190 -10.35 0.41 -9.10
C SER A 190 -11.29 1.11 -10.09
N SER A 191 -12.50 1.44 -9.66
CA SER A 191 -13.40 2.29 -10.45
C SER A 191 -12.84 3.69 -10.74
N TYR A 192 -11.86 4.15 -9.95
CA TYR A 192 -11.31 5.50 -10.06
C TYR A 192 -10.06 5.60 -10.93
N SER A 193 -9.27 4.53 -11.03
CA SER A 193 -8.03 4.53 -11.79
C SER A 193 -7.44 3.13 -11.95
N VAL A 194 -6.56 3.01 -12.95
CA VAL A 194 -5.64 1.88 -13.13
C VAL A 194 -4.22 2.41 -12.97
N THR A 195 -3.41 1.75 -12.16
CA THR A 195 -1.97 2.03 -12.03
C THR A 195 -1.17 0.84 -12.54
N GLU A 196 -0.17 1.10 -13.38
CA GLU A 196 0.65 0.07 -14.01
C GLU A 196 2.14 0.38 -13.84
N LEU A 197 2.93 -0.66 -13.56
CA LEU A 197 4.37 -0.55 -13.52
C LEU A 197 4.91 -0.29 -14.94
N MET A 198 5.60 0.83 -15.09
CA MET A 198 6.26 1.24 -16.32
C MET A 198 7.67 0.68 -16.37
N THR A 199 8.44 0.86 -15.30
CA THR A 199 9.82 0.37 -15.19
C THR A 199 10.16 0.07 -13.73
N LEU A 200 11.10 -0.85 -13.52
CA LEU A 200 11.79 -1.05 -12.26
C LEU A 200 13.30 -0.93 -12.51
N LYS A 201 13.92 0.09 -11.92
CA LYS A 201 15.38 0.22 -11.87
C LYS A 201 15.89 -0.40 -10.58
N LYS A 202 16.87 -1.30 -10.68
CA LYS A 202 17.55 -1.94 -9.56
C LYS A 202 18.90 -1.29 -9.32
#